data_AF-A0A6L9Z627-F1
#
_entry.id   AF-A0A6L9Z627-F1
#
_cell.length_a   1.000
_cell.length_b   1.000
_cell.length_c   1.000
_cell.angle_alpha   90.00
_cell.angle_beta   90.00
_cell.angle_gamma   90.00
#
_symmetry.space_group_name_H-M   'P 1'
#
loop_
_entity.id
_entity.type
_entity.pdbx_description
1 polymer ?
#
loop_
_entity_poly.entity_id
_entity_poly.type
_entity_poly.pdbx_seq_one_letter_code
_entity_poly.pdbx_strand_id
1 'polypeptide(L)'
;TVAFPIYNFFDLGGHSLMATQVLSRMRQTFGMEFPLQSLFEYPNVATLAEEIETMLIVAQDVLQSVGEVSVIQQENEETGEL
;
A
#
# COMPACT_ATOMS: atom_id res chain seq x y z
N THR A 1 -20.44 -18.38 11.36
CA THR A 1 -19.51 -17.25 11.24
C THR A 1 -19.64 -16.39 12.47
N VAL A 2 -18.57 -16.22 13.25
CA VAL A 2 -18.56 -15.29 14.38
C VAL A 2 -18.42 -13.89 13.79
N ALA A 3 -19.41 -13.02 13.99
CA ALA A 3 -19.31 -11.62 13.59
C ALA A 3 -18.42 -10.88 14.59
N PHE A 4 -17.29 -10.35 14.14
CA PHE A 4 -16.51 -9.42 14.94
C PHE A 4 -17.16 -8.03 14.87
N PRO A 5 -17.41 -7.37 16.01
CA PRO A 5 -17.96 -6.03 16.01
C PRO A 5 -16.98 -5.06 15.34
N ILE A 6 -17.50 -4.30 14.37
CA ILE A 6 -16.74 -3.29 13.62
C ILE A 6 -16.87 -1.97 14.39
N TYR A 7 -15.82 -1.61 15.13
CA TYR A 7 -15.79 -0.35 15.89
C TYR A 7 -15.14 0.77 15.08
N ASN A 8 -15.76 1.94 15.10
CA ASN A 8 -15.19 3.17 14.57
C ASN A 8 -14.16 3.73 15.57
N PHE A 9 -12.96 4.02 15.08
CA PHE A 9 -11.84 4.59 15.83
C PHE A 9 -12.22 5.86 16.60
N PHE A 10 -13.02 6.74 15.99
CA PHE A 10 -13.45 8.00 16.59
C PHE A 10 -14.51 7.79 17.67
N ASP A 11 -15.42 6.83 17.48
CA ASP A 11 -16.42 6.47 18.50
C ASP A 11 -15.75 5.85 19.75
N LEU A 12 -14.57 5.27 19.60
CA LEU A 12 -13.74 4.76 20.69
C LEU A 12 -12.87 5.86 21.36
N GLY A 13 -13.02 7.13 20.97
CA GLY A 13 -12.27 8.26 21.52
C GLY A 13 -10.98 8.59 20.78
N GLY A 14 -10.76 8.01 19.60
CA GLY A 14 -9.66 8.37 18.72
C GLY A 14 -9.74 9.83 18.27
N HIS A 15 -8.60 10.51 18.19
CA HIS A 15 -8.49 11.92 17.80
C HIS A 15 -7.26 12.17 16.93
N SER A 16 -7.11 13.38 16.38
CA SER A 16 -6.09 13.71 15.38
C SER A 16 -4.66 13.35 15.79
N LEU A 17 -4.27 13.59 17.04
CA LEU A 17 -2.94 13.18 17.52
C LEU A 17 -2.75 11.65 17.51
N MET A 18 -3.75 10.88 17.94
CA MET A 18 -3.68 9.41 17.87
C MET A 18 -3.69 8.93 16.42
N ALA A 19 -4.48 9.56 15.54
CA ALA A 19 -4.47 9.28 14.11
C ALA A 19 -3.07 9.46 13.51
N THR A 20 -2.41 10.59 13.79
CA THR A 20 -1.04 10.84 13.36
C THR A 20 -0.06 9.79 13.91
N GLN A 21 -0.23 9.35 15.16
CA GLN A 21 0.60 8.30 15.75
C GLN A 21 0.39 6.94 15.06
N VAL A 22 -0.86 6.57 14.78
CA VAL A 22 -1.22 5.34 14.05
C VAL A 22 -0.55 5.36 12.68
N LEU A 23 -0.70 6.44 11.91
CA LEU A 23 -0.10 6.55 10.57
C LEU A 23 1.43 6.52 10.61
N SER A 24 2.04 7.15 11.62
CA SER A 24 3.49 7.09 11.79
C SER A 24 3.98 5.66 12.04
N ARG A 25 3.24 4.88 12.84
CA ARG A 25 3.54 3.45 13.07
C ARG A 25 3.31 2.62 11.82
N MET A 26 2.21 2.83 11.11
CA MET A 26 1.95 2.15 9.83
C MET A 26 3.06 2.42 8.82
N ARG A 27 3.54 3.67 8.71
CA ARG A 27 4.68 4.01 7.85
C ARG A 27 5.93 3.22 8.21
N GLN A 28 6.23 3.08 9.50
CA GLN A 28 7.37 2.30 9.97
C GLN A 28 7.21 0.79 9.71
N THR A 29 6.00 0.26 9.84
CA THR A 29 5.72 -1.18 9.66
C THR A 29 5.68 -1.59 8.19
N PHE A 30 5.01 -0.81 7.34
CA PHE A 30 4.80 -1.17 5.94
C PHE A 30 5.82 -0.53 4.98
N GLY A 31 6.59 0.47 5.44
CA GLY A 31 7.55 1.17 4.60
C GLY A 31 6.92 2.09 3.54
N MET A 32 5.63 2.40 3.67
CA MET A 32 4.86 3.25 2.75
C MET A 32 4.15 4.39 3.48
N GLU A 33 3.94 5.52 2.81
CA GLU A 33 3.12 6.59 3.36
C GLU A 33 1.64 6.31 3.16
N PHE A 34 0.84 6.60 4.18
CA PHE A 34 -0.61 6.49 4.14
C PHE A 34 -1.23 7.88 4.30
N PRO A 35 -2.16 8.29 3.42
CA PRO A 35 -2.87 9.54 3.58
C PRO A 35 -3.64 9.58 4.90
N LEU A 36 -3.60 10.73 5.59
CA LEU A 36 -4.42 10.91 6.81
C LEU A 36 -5.91 10.73 6.53
N GLN A 37 -6.35 11.13 5.35
CA GLN A 37 -7.73 10.97 4.88
C GLN A 37 -8.20 9.51 4.93
N SER A 38 -7.32 8.53 4.67
CA SER A 38 -7.69 7.11 4.65
C SER A 38 -8.24 6.63 5.99
N LEU A 39 -7.75 7.16 7.12
CA LEU A 39 -8.30 6.81 8.44
C LEU A 39 -9.68 7.43 8.71
N PHE A 40 -10.00 8.55 8.06
CA PHE A 40 -11.33 9.16 8.15
C PHE A 40 -12.35 8.42 7.26
N GLU A 41 -11.90 7.97 6.10
CA GLU A 41 -12.72 7.23 5.13
C GLU A 41 -12.96 5.78 5.57
N TYR A 42 -11.95 5.16 6.18
CA TYR A 42 -11.97 3.80 6.69
C TYR A 42 -11.66 3.80 8.20
N PRO A 43 -12.57 4.29 9.06
CA PRO A 43 -12.29 4.50 10.48
C PRO A 43 -12.36 3.22 11.31
N ASN A 44 -12.48 2.05 10.70
CA ASN A 44 -12.49 0.77 11.39
C ASN A 44 -11.33 -0.10 10.90
N VAL A 45 -10.83 -0.97 11.78
CA VAL A 45 -9.63 -1.80 11.48
C VAL A 45 -9.86 -2.73 10.29
N ALA A 46 -11.07 -3.26 10.09
CA ALA A 46 -11.35 -4.20 9.01
C ALA A 46 -11.27 -3.51 7.64
N THR A 47 -12.00 -2.41 7.43
CA THR A 47 -11.98 -1.69 6.16
C THR A 47 -10.66 -0.99 5.91
N LEU A 48 -9.98 -0.53 6.97
CA LEU A 48 -8.64 0.05 6.81
C LEU A 48 -7.63 -1.02 6.37
N ALA A 49 -7.75 -2.25 6.89
CA ALA A 49 -6.90 -3.36 6.46
C ALA A 49 -7.16 -3.73 4.98
N GLU A 50 -8.42 -3.80 4.56
CA GLU A 50 -8.78 -4.05 3.15
C GLU A 50 -8.20 -2.99 2.20
N GLU A 51 -8.24 -1.72 2.60
CA GLU A 51 -7.64 -0.62 1.84
C GLU A 51 -6.10 -0.79 1.75
N ILE A 52 -5.44 -1.10 2.87
CA ILE A 52 -3.98 -1.34 2.90
C ILE A 52 -3.61 -2.51 2.00
N GLU A 53 -4.35 -3.62 2.05
CA GLU A 53 -4.12 -4.77 1.17
C GLU A 53 -4.24 -4.40 -0.30
N THR A 54 -5.25 -3.61 -0.66
CA THR A 54 -5.42 -3.09 -2.02
C THR A 54 -4.22 -2.25 -2.46
N MET A 55 -3.74 -1.34 -1.61
CA MET A 55 -2.57 -0.52 -1.91
C MET A 55 -1.29 -1.36 -2.08
N LEU A 56 -1.09 -2.39 -1.25
CA LEU A 56 0.08 -3.27 -1.31
C LEU A 56 0.09 -4.14 -2.58
N ILE A 57 -1.07 -4.65 -3.01
CA ILE A 57 -1.20 -5.39 -4.27
C ILE A 57 -0.81 -4.51 -5.45
N VAL A 58 -1.33 -3.27 -5.50
CA VAL A 58 -1.00 -2.32 -6.57
C VAL A 58 0.50 -1.96 -6.56
N ALA A 59 1.08 -1.72 -5.39
CA ALA A 59 2.51 -1.43 -5.28
C ALA A 59 3.38 -2.59 -5.80
N GLN A 60 2.95 -3.83 -5.55
CA GLN A 60 3.67 -5.02 -6.01
C GLN A 60 3.56 -5.23 -7.52
N ASP A 61 2.38 -5.01 -8.10
CA ASP A 61 2.15 -5.09 -9.56
C ASP A 61 3.00 -4.06 -10.33
N VAL A 62 3.11 -2.83 -9.81
CA VAL A 62 3.98 -1.79 -10.37
C VAL A 62 5.46 -2.20 -10.33
N LEU A 63 5.92 -2.81 -9.23
CA LEU A 63 7.30 -3.28 -9.13
C LEU A 63 7.60 -4.45 -10.07
N GLN A 64 6.63 -5.33 -10.31
CA GLN A 64 6.78 -6.45 -11.24
C GLN A 64 6.80 -6.00 -12.71
N SER A 65 5.99 -5.00 -13.07
CA SER A 65 5.96 -4.46 -14.44
C SER A 65 7.22 -3.67 -14.82
N VAL A 66 7.87 -2.99 -13.89
CA VAL A 66 9.15 -2.29 -14.15
C VAL A 66 10.31 -3.28 -14.39
N GLY A 67 10.26 -4.48 -13.78
CA GLY A 67 11.27 -5.51 -13.96
C GLY A 67 11.33 -6.09 -15.38
N GLU A 68 10.19 -6.24 -16.06
CA GLU A 68 10.14 -6.78 -17.43
C GLU A 68 10.67 -5.82 -18.50
N VAL A 69 10.57 -4.51 -18.28
CA VAL A 69 11.02 -3.49 -19.26
C VAL A 69 12.55 -3.55 -19.48
N SER A 70 13.31 -4.13 -18.56
CA SER A 70 14.77 -4.19 -18.62
C SER A 70 15.34 -5.27 -19.56
N VAL A 71 14.50 -6.18 -20.09
CA VAL A 71 14.96 -7.32 -20.93
C VAL A 71 15.00 -6.98 -22.43
N ILE A 72 14.58 -5.77 -22.84
CA ILE A 72 14.50 -5.38 -24.26
C ILE A 72 15.67 -4.47 -24.65
N GLN A 73 16.91 -4.91 -24.44
CA GLN A 73 18.07 -4.34 -25.14
C GLN A 73 19.17 -5.39 -25.22
N GLN A 74 19.75 -5.54 -26.41
CA GLN A 74 20.91 -6.38 -26.80
C GLN A 74 20.59 -7.73 -27.47
N GLU A 75 20.15 -7.69 -28.73
CA GLU A 75 20.66 -8.56 -29.80
C GLU A 75 20.45 -7.83 -31.14
N ASN A 76 21.45 -7.06 -31.60
CA ASN A 76 21.60 -6.66 -33.00
C ASN A 76 23.00 -6.03 -33.21
N GLU A 77 24.04 -6.79 -32.92
CA GLU A 77 25.38 -6.58 -33.50
C GLU A 77 25.98 -7.96 -33.78
N GLU A 78 25.86 -8.43 -35.03
CA GLU A 78 26.88 -9.22 -35.75
C GLU A 78 26.26 -9.88 -37.00
N THR A 79 26.36 -9.20 -38.14
CA THR A 79 26.81 -9.76 -39.44
C THR A 79 26.70 -8.64 -40.49
N GLY A 80 27.71 -8.28 -41.26
CA GLY A 80 29.08 -8.77 -41.33
C GLY A 80 29.89 -7.80 -42.19
N GLU A 81 31.17 -7.69 -41.87
CA GLU A 81 32.17 -7.16 -42.78
C GLU A 81 32.26 -8.08 -44.02
N LEU A 82 32.26 -7.43 -45.20
CA LEU A 82 33.13 -7.61 -46.37
C LEU A 82 32.37 -7.36 -47.69
#